data_AF-A0A9D7FDR6-F1
#
_entry.id   AF-A0A9D7FDR6-F1
#
_cell.length_a   1.000
_cell.length_b   1.000
_cell.length_c   1.000
_cell.angle_alpha   90.00
_cell.angle_beta   90.00
_cell.angle_gamma   90.00
#
_symmetry.space_group_name_H-M   'P 1'
#
loop_
_entity.id
_entity.type
_entity.pdbx_description
1 polymer ?
#
loop_
_entity_poly.entity_id
_entity_poly.type
_entity_poly.pdbx_seq_one_letter_code
_entity_poly.pdbx_strand_id
1 'polypeptide(L)'
;MAKKIATYGGCFIGQVHPNEIGWQIEKDFVKAVKDIAWIGTFRDFGLWWAARNEVTIDISSVGGSRVVNISVPKRMEGLAIMLPLRSTPVSIEGGGKYSVDGKLVIFELAEGDIRIVLNN
;
A
#
# COMPACT_ATOMS: atom_id res chain seq x y z
N MET A 1 -5.49 -19.32 -6.34
CA MET A 1 -4.23 -18.78 -6.90
C MET A 1 -4.00 -17.34 -6.46
N ALA A 2 -4.94 -16.41 -6.67
CA ALA A 2 -4.85 -15.02 -6.21
C ALA A 2 -4.45 -14.87 -4.71
N LYS A 3 -5.05 -15.65 -3.81
CA LYS A 3 -4.67 -15.66 -2.38
C LYS A 3 -3.20 -16.00 -2.13
N LYS A 4 -2.60 -16.89 -2.94
CA LYS A 4 -1.18 -17.23 -2.84
C LYS A 4 -0.29 -16.09 -3.34
N ILE A 5 -0.69 -15.40 -4.40
CA ILE A 5 0.02 -14.23 -4.94
C ILE A 5 0.01 -13.08 -3.91
N ALA A 6 -1.15 -12.86 -3.27
CA ALA A 6 -1.30 -11.86 -2.22
C ALA A 6 -0.35 -12.09 -1.04
N THR A 7 -0.09 -13.34 -0.65
CA THR A 7 0.87 -13.67 0.42
C THR A 7 2.29 -13.18 0.13
N TYR A 8 2.66 -13.07 -1.15
CA TYR A 8 3.99 -12.59 -1.56
C TYR A 8 4.00 -11.11 -1.94
N GLY A 9 2.88 -10.39 -1.84
CA GLY A 9 2.75 -9.03 -2.37
C GLY A 9 2.97 -8.96 -3.90
N GLY A 10 2.62 -10.03 -4.61
CA GLY A 10 2.90 -10.16 -6.05
C GLY A 10 1.93 -9.37 -6.94
N CYS A 11 2.34 -9.15 -8.19
CA CYS A 11 1.51 -8.56 -9.24
C CYS A 11 0.88 -9.67 -10.10
N PHE A 12 -0.38 -9.47 -10.52
CA PHE A 12 -1.06 -10.33 -11.48
C PHE A 12 -1.52 -9.50 -12.67
N ILE A 13 -1.14 -9.92 -13.87
CA ILE A 13 -1.56 -9.31 -15.12
C ILE A 13 -2.58 -10.25 -15.78
N GLY A 14 -3.83 -9.82 -15.86
CA GLY A 14 -4.89 -10.52 -16.56
C GLY A 14 -5.00 -10.02 -18.00
N GLN A 15 -5.10 -10.94 -18.96
CA GLN A 15 -5.52 -10.62 -20.32
C GLN A 15 -6.90 -11.23 -20.57
N VAL A 16 -7.80 -10.42 -21.10
CA VAL A 16 -9.17 -10.81 -21.41
C VAL A 16 -9.45 -10.50 -22.86
N HIS A 17 -10.07 -11.44 -23.58
CA HIS A 17 -10.51 -11.18 -24.95
C HIS A 17 -11.71 -10.25 -24.96
N PRO A 18 -11.81 -9.30 -25.91
CA PRO A 18 -12.91 -8.33 -25.97
C PRO A 18 -14.18 -8.97 -26.55
N ASN A 19 -14.76 -9.88 -25.78
CA ASN A 19 -16.04 -10.55 -26.06
C ASN A 19 -16.88 -10.63 -24.78
N GLU A 20 -18.14 -11.03 -24.92
CA GLU A 20 -19.10 -11.05 -23.81
C GLU A 20 -18.64 -11.94 -22.63
N ILE A 21 -18.12 -13.13 -22.95
CA ILE A 21 -17.60 -14.07 -21.95
C ILE A 21 -16.40 -13.46 -21.22
N GLY A 22 -15.50 -12.81 -21.95
CA GLY A 22 -14.33 -12.16 -21.40
C GLY A 22 -14.70 -11.06 -20.41
N TRP A 23 -15.59 -10.15 -20.80
CA TRP A 23 -16.06 -9.09 -19.90
C TRP A 23 -16.76 -9.63 -18.66
N GLN A 24 -17.48 -10.75 -18.78
CA GLN A 24 -18.08 -11.40 -17.62
C GLN A 24 -17.01 -11.97 -16.67
N ILE A 25 -15.99 -12.65 -17.21
CA ILE A 25 -14.85 -13.17 -16.44
C ILE A 25 -14.12 -12.05 -15.72
N GLU A 26 -13.86 -10.92 -16.40
CA GLU A 26 -13.20 -9.76 -15.80
C GLU A 26 -14.01 -9.22 -14.61
N LYS A 27 -15.32 -9.01 -14.79
CA LYS A 27 -16.21 -8.52 -13.73
C LYS A 27 -16.24 -9.47 -12.53
N ASP A 28 -16.38 -10.76 -12.78
CA ASP A 28 -16.45 -11.76 -11.72
C ASP A 28 -15.12 -11.88 -10.97
N PHE A 29 -14.00 -11.78 -11.69
CA PHE A 29 -12.67 -11.77 -11.09
C PHE A 29 -12.48 -10.53 -10.21
N VAL A 30 -12.75 -9.33 -10.73
CA VAL A 30 -12.67 -8.06 -9.98
C VAL A 30 -13.53 -8.14 -8.72
N LYS A 31 -14.78 -8.59 -8.84
CA LYS A 31 -15.69 -8.75 -7.71
C LYS A 31 -15.13 -9.70 -6.63
N ALA A 32 -14.41 -10.74 -7.02
CA ALA A 32 -13.85 -11.72 -6.10
C ALA A 32 -12.57 -11.25 -5.39
N VAL A 33 -11.84 -10.28 -5.95
CA VAL A 33 -10.52 -9.84 -5.43
C VAL A 33 -10.48 -8.39 -4.94
N LYS A 34 -11.50 -7.57 -5.22
CA LYS A 34 -11.53 -6.14 -4.89
C LYS A 34 -11.23 -5.80 -3.42
N ASP A 35 -11.54 -6.70 -2.50
CA ASP A 35 -11.38 -6.46 -1.06
C ASP A 35 -9.97 -6.85 -0.57
N ILE A 36 -9.14 -7.47 -1.42
CA ILE A 36 -7.80 -7.97 -1.07
C ILE A 36 -6.70 -7.56 -2.07
N ALA A 37 -7.03 -6.76 -3.08
CA ALA A 37 -6.11 -6.37 -4.14
C ALA A 37 -6.35 -4.93 -4.58
N TRP A 38 -5.26 -4.24 -4.87
CA TRP A 38 -5.30 -3.00 -5.64
C TRP A 38 -5.50 -3.33 -7.13
N ILE A 39 -6.47 -2.69 -7.77
CA ILE A 39 -6.85 -2.92 -9.17
C ILE A 39 -6.69 -1.62 -9.93
N GLY A 40 -5.89 -1.63 -10.99
CA GLY A 40 -5.63 -0.47 -11.81
C GLY A 40 -5.10 -0.84 -13.19
N THR A 41 -4.86 0.17 -14.01
CA THR A 41 -4.26 0.02 -15.33
C THR A 41 -2.74 -0.08 -15.24
N PHE A 42 -2.09 -0.46 -16.35
CA PHE A 42 -0.62 -0.39 -16.46
C PHE A 42 -0.07 1.02 -16.23
N ARG A 43 -0.82 2.05 -16.65
CA ARG A 43 -0.46 3.45 -16.39
C ARG A 43 -0.47 3.73 -14.90
N ASP A 44 -1.51 3.31 -14.19
CA ASP A 44 -1.62 3.51 -12.75
C ASP A 44 -0.49 2.79 -12.01
N PHE A 45 -0.15 1.57 -12.43
CA PHE A 45 0.94 0.79 -11.86
C PHE A 45 2.30 1.50 -12.06
N GLY A 46 2.55 2.02 -13.26
CA GLY A 46 3.76 2.78 -13.56
C GLY A 46 3.86 4.09 -12.76
N LEU A 47 2.74 4.82 -12.65
CA LEU A 47 2.67 6.05 -11.85
C LEU A 47 2.90 5.78 -10.36
N TRP A 48 2.34 4.68 -9.84
CA TRP A 48 2.56 4.27 -8.46
C TRP A 48 4.04 3.99 -8.18
N TRP A 49 4.72 3.26 -9.08
CA TRP A 49 6.15 3.00 -8.94
C TRP A 49 7.01 4.26 -9.03
N ALA A 50 6.66 5.18 -9.92
CA ALA A 50 7.34 6.46 -10.04
C ALA A 50 7.20 7.29 -8.75
N ALA A 51 5.98 7.40 -8.20
CA ALA A 51 5.73 8.08 -6.93
C ALA A 51 6.48 7.41 -5.76
N ARG A 52 6.44 6.07 -5.67
CA ARG A 52 7.13 5.30 -4.63
C ARG A 52 8.65 5.54 -4.62
N ASN A 53 9.27 5.75 -5.78
CA ASN A 53 10.70 6.05 -5.86
C ASN A 53 11.07 7.42 -5.30
N GLU A 54 10.10 8.33 -5.17
CA GLU A 54 10.30 9.66 -4.56
C GLU A 54 9.97 9.67 -3.07
N VAL A 55 9.41 8.58 -2.53
CA VAL A 55 9.13 8.46 -1.10
C VAL A 55 10.43 8.28 -0.32
N THR A 56 10.65 9.12 0.67
CA THR A 56 11.78 8.99 1.60
C THR A 56 11.29 8.49 2.95
N ILE A 57 12.12 7.69 3.62
CA ILE A 57 11.83 7.13 4.95
C ILE A 57 13.04 7.32 5.84
N ASP A 58 12.86 8.01 6.96
CA ASP A 58 13.88 8.26 7.95
C ASP A 58 13.39 7.81 9.34
N ILE A 59 14.30 7.26 10.14
CA ILE A 59 13.99 6.83 11.51
C ILE A 59 14.79 7.67 12.48
N SER A 60 14.09 8.36 13.38
CA SER A 60 14.69 9.14 14.47
C SER A 60 14.25 8.61 15.84
N SER A 61 14.99 8.97 16.88
CA SER A 61 14.62 8.69 18.28
C SER A 61 14.27 10.01 18.95
N VAL A 62 13.02 10.12 19.45
CA VAL A 62 12.51 11.33 20.10
C VAL A 62 11.91 10.94 21.44
N GLY A 63 12.44 11.51 22.53
CA GLY A 63 11.95 11.21 23.88
C GLY A 63 12.03 9.71 24.25
N GLY A 64 13.02 9.00 23.71
CA GLY A 64 13.19 7.56 23.90
C GLY A 64 12.28 6.68 23.04
N SER A 65 11.38 7.24 22.24
CA SER A 65 10.55 6.50 21.29
C SER A 65 11.13 6.56 19.88
N ARG A 66 10.99 5.49 19.11
CA ARG A 66 11.35 5.50 17.68
C ARG A 66 10.25 6.13 16.87
N VAL A 67 10.62 7.02 15.95
CA VAL A 67 9.71 7.75 15.08
C VAL A 67 10.14 7.50 13.64
N VAL A 68 9.22 6.96 12.84
CA VAL A 68 9.39 6.82 11.39
C VAL A 68 8.78 8.06 10.75
N ASN A 69 9.60 8.83 10.05
CA ASN A 69 9.18 9.98 9.27
C ASN A 69 9.21 9.57 7.79
N ILE A 70 8.11 9.79 7.09
CA ILE A 70 7.94 9.40 5.71
C ILE A 70 7.54 10.67 4.96
N SER A 71 8.27 11.01 3.89
CA SER A 71 7.86 12.10 3.01
C SER A 71 7.30 11.52 1.72
N VAL A 72 6.06 11.88 1.40
CA VAL A 72 5.33 11.43 0.22
C VAL A 72 5.06 12.65 -0.67
N PRO A 73 6.01 13.06 -1.52
CA PRO A 73 5.94 14.31 -2.28
C PRO A 73 4.86 14.31 -3.37
N LYS A 74 4.41 13.12 -3.80
CA LYS A 74 3.34 12.94 -4.78
C LYS A 74 2.25 12.08 -4.17
N ARG A 75 1.01 12.58 -4.23
CA ARG A 75 -0.19 11.84 -3.84
C ARG A 75 -0.21 10.45 -4.49
N MET A 76 -0.37 9.41 -3.68
CA MET A 76 -0.44 8.02 -4.15
C MET A 76 -1.43 7.19 -3.34
N GLU A 77 -2.05 6.20 -3.98
CA GLU A 77 -3.01 5.28 -3.36
C GLU A 77 -2.34 3.96 -2.97
N GLY A 78 -2.75 3.36 -1.85
CA GLY A 78 -2.31 2.04 -1.45
C GLY A 78 -0.83 1.96 -1.04
N LEU A 79 -0.25 3.01 -0.46
CA LEU A 79 1.11 2.95 0.07
C LEU A 79 1.15 2.03 1.28
N ALA A 80 1.86 0.92 1.18
CA ALA A 80 2.05 -0.05 2.26
C ALA A 80 3.44 0.10 2.89
N ILE A 81 3.48 0.33 4.20
CA ILE A 81 4.71 0.46 4.98
C ILE A 81 4.80 -0.72 5.94
N MET A 82 5.86 -1.52 5.78
CA MET A 82 6.15 -2.63 6.69
C MET A 82 7.04 -2.15 7.84
N LEU A 83 6.51 -2.26 9.05
CA LEU A 83 7.18 -1.87 10.27
C LEU A 83 8.19 -2.95 10.71
N PRO A 84 9.26 -2.55 11.41
CA PRO A 84 10.21 -3.50 12.01
C PRO A 84 9.55 -4.56 12.92
N LEU A 85 10.14 -5.76 12.96
CA LEU A 85 9.58 -6.92 13.69
C LEU A 85 9.26 -6.65 15.17
N ARG A 86 10.06 -5.81 15.84
CA ARG A 86 9.91 -5.50 17.28
C ARG A 86 9.21 -4.18 17.56
N SER A 87 8.63 -3.53 16.55
CA SER A 87 7.93 -2.25 16.74
C SER A 87 6.43 -2.36 16.50
N THR A 88 5.65 -1.68 17.31
CA THR A 88 4.19 -1.56 17.20
C THR A 88 3.86 -0.07 17.05
N PRO A 89 3.01 0.31 16.08
CA PRO A 89 2.61 1.70 15.92
C PRO A 89 1.74 2.11 17.12
N VAL A 90 2.14 3.18 17.78
CA VAL A 90 1.42 3.81 18.91
C VAL A 90 0.56 4.94 18.39
N SER A 91 1.08 5.74 17.47
CA SER A 91 0.34 6.78 16.77
C SER A 91 0.82 6.93 15.33
N ILE A 92 -0.09 7.35 14.46
CA ILE A 92 0.18 7.69 13.07
C ILE A 92 -0.45 9.06 12.83
N GLU A 93 0.35 10.01 12.38
CA GLU A 93 -0.03 11.39 12.10
C GLU A 93 0.23 11.69 10.62
N GLY A 94 -0.70 12.42 9.99
CA GLY A 94 -0.61 12.72 8.55
C GLY A 94 -1.01 11.55 7.65
N GLY A 95 -0.81 11.71 6.34
CA GLY A 95 -0.96 10.60 5.38
C GLY A 95 -2.38 10.10 5.14
N GLY A 96 -3.42 10.82 5.55
CA GLY A 96 -4.81 10.49 5.21
C GLY A 96 -5.36 9.24 5.91
N LYS A 97 -6.24 8.51 5.23
CA LYS A 97 -6.92 7.31 5.77
C LYS A 97 -6.00 6.09 5.66
N TYR A 98 -5.88 5.33 6.74
CA TYR A 98 -5.04 4.15 6.81
C TYR A 98 -5.70 3.01 7.59
N SER A 99 -5.17 1.79 7.39
CA SER A 99 -5.45 0.61 8.20
C SER A 99 -4.16 -0.02 8.69
N VAL A 100 -4.19 -0.61 9.89
CA VAL A 100 -3.05 -1.36 10.45
C VAL A 100 -3.40 -2.83 10.50
N ASP A 101 -2.59 -3.66 9.83
CA ASP A 101 -2.66 -5.11 9.85
C ASP A 101 -1.33 -5.69 10.37
N GLY A 102 -1.27 -5.89 11.68
CA GLY A 102 -0.06 -6.37 12.37
C GLY A 102 1.13 -5.42 12.21
N LYS A 103 2.05 -5.75 11.30
CA LYS A 103 3.24 -4.94 10.98
C LYS A 103 3.08 -4.10 9.73
N LEU A 104 1.97 -4.22 9.02
CA LEU A 104 1.73 -3.49 7.79
C LEU A 104 0.80 -2.30 8.08
N VAL A 105 1.26 -1.10 7.76
CA VAL A 105 0.40 0.09 7.72
C VAL A 105 0.09 0.36 6.27
N ILE A 106 -1.20 0.31 5.90
CA ILE A 106 -1.66 0.55 4.53
C ILE A 106 -2.38 1.90 4.52
N PHE A 107 -1.83 2.86 3.78
CA PHE A 107 -2.48 4.12 3.51
C PHE A 107 -3.36 3.96 2.26
N GLU A 108 -4.67 4.17 2.41
CA GLU A 108 -5.59 4.23 1.27
C GLU A 108 -5.19 5.37 0.34
N LEU A 109 -4.80 6.51 0.93
CA LEU A 109 -4.29 7.67 0.23
C LEU A 109 -3.19 8.35 1.04
N ALA A 110 -1.95 8.32 0.54
CA ALA A 110 -0.79 8.94 1.16
C ALA A 110 -0.34 10.20 0.41
N GLU A 111 -0.06 11.27 1.16
CA GLU A 111 0.47 12.53 0.65
C GLU A 111 1.12 13.33 1.79
N GLY A 112 2.18 14.06 1.46
CA GLY A 112 2.88 14.93 2.40
C GLY A 112 3.72 14.15 3.41
N ASP A 113 3.96 14.79 4.56
CA ASP A 113 4.76 14.21 5.63
C ASP A 113 3.88 13.37 6.56
N ILE A 114 4.34 12.15 6.83
CA ILE A 114 3.67 11.16 7.66
C ILE A 114 4.61 10.77 8.80
N ARG A 115 4.08 10.73 10.01
CA ARG A 115 4.84 10.38 11.21
C ARG A 115 4.23 9.19 11.91
N ILE A 116 5.01 8.13 12.08
CA ILE A 116 4.61 6.92 12.81
C ILE A 116 5.46 6.80 14.07
N VAL A 117 4.82 6.91 15.24
CA VAL A 117 5.48 6.69 16.53
C VAL A 117 5.40 5.21 16.87
N LEU A 118 6.53 4.61 17.23
CA LEU A 118 6.66 3.20 17.55
C LEU A 118 6.95 3.02 19.03
N ASN A 119 6.42 1.96 19.63
CA ASN A 119 6.93 1.46 20.90
C ASN A 119 8.30 0.81 20.71
N ASN A 120 9.12 0.86 21.76
CA ASN A 120 10.42 0.16 21.80
C ASN A 120 10.25 -1.34 22.04
#